data_AF-A0AAU7BIN1-F1
#
_entry.id   AF-A0AAU7BIN1-F1
#
_cell.length_a   1.000
_cell.length_b   1.000
_cell.length_c   1.000
_cell.angle_alpha   90.00
_cell.angle_beta   90.00
_cell.angle_gamma   90.00
#
_symmetry.space_group_name_H-M   'P 1'
#
loop_
_entity.id
_entity.type
_entity.pdbx_description
1 polymer ?
#
loop_
_entity_poly.entity_id
_entity_poly.type
_entity_poly.pdbx_seq_one_letter_code
_entity_poly.pdbx_strand_id
1 'polypeptide(L)'
;MITLTQIKLHDRSTLRRLGVLNEETVKHKVDATCAQVGIWGSLYAFNAFLSITKEPITAFTSWKDLKAFRGFLSVEMNVDDNEAWHIMRPITAALFPSVDEASKGADQLCDEPVAHCKESYVALSPCKRTIEEYQSMFECQDPNIGIHVDFGQLRALLGEDDISYFSELLAKHLRTTSHVYAQGFGSCICGIMQGLVYENPGKPLPELRLDKERTKAFVRQVENQAVNQVLKAGYSIEQAFENREVIRDLISKFFITNGFLSASK
;
A
#
# COMPACT_ATOMS: atom_id res chain seq x y z
N MET A 1 -5.78 -4.67 1.84
CA MET A 1 -6.42 -4.06 0.65
C MET A 1 -5.45 -3.07 0.02
N ILE A 2 -5.25 -3.14 -1.29
CA ILE A 2 -4.44 -2.19 -2.08
C ILE A 2 -5.35 -1.09 -2.63
N THR A 3 -4.97 0.17 -2.47
CA THR A 3 -5.70 1.31 -3.05
C THR A 3 -5.09 1.74 -4.39
N LEU A 4 -5.89 2.36 -5.25
CA LEU A 4 -5.38 2.95 -6.49
C LEU A 4 -4.32 4.03 -6.23
N THR A 5 -4.43 4.76 -5.12
CA THR A 5 -3.41 5.72 -4.70
C THR A 5 -2.08 5.03 -4.43
N GLN A 6 -2.07 3.92 -3.68
CA GLN A 6 -0.86 3.14 -3.42
C GLN A 6 -0.19 2.64 -4.70
N ILE A 7 -0.97 2.14 -5.65
CA ILE A 7 -0.47 1.71 -6.96
C ILE A 7 0.17 2.89 -7.70
N LYS A 8 -0.50 4.04 -7.75
CA LYS A 8 0.02 5.25 -8.41
C LYS A 8 1.32 5.74 -7.77
N LEU A 9 1.42 5.70 -6.45
CA LEU A 9 2.61 6.10 -5.71
C LEU A 9 3.79 5.16 -5.97
N HIS A 10 3.54 3.85 -6.07
CA HIS A 10 4.55 2.84 -6.40
C HIS A 10 5.03 2.96 -7.85
N ASP A 11 4.10 3.03 -8.81
CA ASP A 11 4.38 2.83 -10.23
C ASP A 11 4.55 4.12 -11.05
N ARG A 12 4.64 5.28 -10.39
CA ARG A 12 4.68 6.59 -11.07
C ARG A 12 5.82 6.72 -12.08
N SER A 13 6.94 6.05 -11.85
CA SER A 13 8.10 6.01 -12.76
C SER A 13 8.11 4.78 -13.69
N THR A 14 7.30 3.76 -13.39
CA THR A 14 7.29 2.45 -14.06
C THR A 14 6.40 2.43 -15.30
N LEU A 15 5.31 3.21 -15.35
CA LEU A 15 4.40 3.28 -16.50
C LEU A 15 5.10 3.64 -17.82
N ARG A 16 6.22 4.37 -17.78
CA ARG A 16 7.00 4.71 -18.98
C ARG A 16 7.74 3.51 -19.60
N ARG A 17 7.82 2.37 -18.91
CA ARG A 17 8.64 1.21 -19.31
C ARG A 17 7.84 -0.05 -19.69
N LEU A 18 6.52 -0.06 -19.52
CA LEU A 18 5.68 -1.20 -19.84
C LEU A 18 5.22 -1.11 -21.31
N GLY A 19 5.71 -2.03 -22.14
CA GLY A 19 5.80 -1.85 -23.58
C GLY A 19 4.53 -1.95 -24.42
N VAL A 20 3.38 -2.41 -23.88
CA VAL A 20 2.19 -2.72 -24.73
C VAL A 20 0.96 -1.87 -24.40
N LEU A 21 0.76 -1.47 -23.14
CA LEU A 21 -0.30 -0.52 -22.75
C LEU A 21 0.34 0.64 -22.01
N ASN A 22 0.86 1.57 -22.79
CA ASN A 22 1.44 2.82 -22.31
C ASN A 22 0.54 4.00 -22.68
N GLU A 23 0.96 5.18 -22.24
CA GLU A 23 0.30 6.47 -22.48
C GLU A 23 -0.07 6.69 -23.96
N GLU A 24 0.82 6.29 -24.88
CA GLU A 24 0.65 6.53 -26.31
C GLU A 24 -0.37 5.57 -26.93
N THR A 25 -0.35 4.29 -26.53
CA THR A 25 -1.22 3.26 -27.09
C THR A 25 -2.69 3.51 -26.76
N VAL A 26 -2.96 4.06 -25.58
CA VAL A 26 -4.33 4.27 -25.10
C VAL A 26 -4.92 5.59 -25.63
N LYS A 27 -4.09 6.63 -25.80
CA LYS A 27 -4.50 7.89 -26.43
C LYS A 27 -4.97 7.73 -27.89
N HIS A 28 -4.44 6.76 -28.62
CA HIS A 28 -4.80 6.51 -30.02
C HIS A 28 -6.05 5.64 -30.21
N LYS A 29 -6.44 4.86 -29.20
CA LYS A 29 -7.57 3.90 -29.29
C LYS A 29 -8.84 4.35 -28.57
N VAL A 30 -8.73 5.24 -27.58
CA VAL A 30 -9.88 5.71 -26.80
C VAL A 30 -10.23 7.12 -27.24
N ASP A 31 -11.44 7.30 -27.79
CA ASP A 31 -11.95 8.58 -28.27
C ASP A 31 -11.80 9.66 -27.18
N ALA A 32 -11.15 10.77 -27.54
CA ALA A 32 -10.59 11.77 -26.62
C ALA A 32 -11.60 12.49 -25.71
N THR A 33 -12.90 12.22 -25.86
CA THR A 33 -14.01 12.88 -25.18
C THR A 33 -14.55 12.11 -23.97
N CYS A 34 -14.18 10.85 -23.76
CA CYS A 34 -14.60 10.07 -22.58
C CYS A 34 -13.46 9.96 -21.55
N ALA A 35 -13.43 10.90 -20.60
CA ALA A 35 -12.76 10.78 -19.28
C ALA A 35 -11.28 10.33 -19.28
N GLN A 36 -10.37 11.19 -19.75
CA GLN A 36 -8.91 10.99 -19.61
C GLN A 36 -8.47 10.62 -18.18
N VAL A 37 -9.17 11.08 -17.13
CA VAL A 37 -8.84 10.79 -15.72
C VAL A 37 -9.16 9.34 -15.30
N GLY A 38 -10.17 8.69 -15.90
CA GLY A 38 -10.56 7.31 -15.57
C GLY A 38 -9.67 6.25 -16.23
N ILE A 39 -9.13 6.58 -17.40
CA ILE A 39 -8.26 5.70 -18.18
C ILE A 39 -6.94 5.43 -17.45
N TRP A 40 -6.33 6.47 -16.86
CA TRP A 40 -5.07 6.33 -16.12
C TRP A 40 -5.18 5.40 -14.93
N GLY A 41 -6.24 5.58 -14.13
CA GLY A 41 -6.49 4.71 -12.98
C GLY A 41 -6.59 3.24 -13.38
N SER A 42 -7.27 2.99 -14.49
CA SER A 42 -7.44 1.66 -15.07
C SER A 42 -6.11 1.04 -15.50
N LEU A 43 -5.25 1.81 -16.16
CA LEU A 43 -3.92 1.34 -16.57
C LEU A 43 -3.00 1.04 -15.40
N TYR A 44 -3.00 1.90 -14.38
CA TYR A 44 -2.26 1.65 -13.15
C TYR A 44 -2.70 0.34 -12.50
N ALA A 45 -4.01 0.15 -12.31
CA ALA A 45 -4.56 -1.08 -11.73
C ALA A 45 -4.20 -2.33 -12.55
N PHE A 46 -4.28 -2.25 -13.88
CA PHE A 46 -3.94 -3.37 -14.75
C PHE A 46 -2.44 -3.73 -14.71
N ASN A 47 -1.57 -2.72 -14.65
CA ASN A 47 -0.13 -2.97 -14.53
C ASN A 47 0.26 -3.53 -13.16
N ALA A 48 -0.43 -3.13 -12.09
CA ALA A 48 -0.27 -3.74 -10.78
C ALA A 48 -0.70 -5.22 -10.81
N PHE A 49 -1.83 -5.53 -11.44
CA PHE A 49 -2.27 -6.91 -11.66
C PHE A 49 -1.17 -7.74 -12.36
N LEU A 50 -0.67 -7.27 -13.50
CA LEU A 50 0.40 -7.96 -14.25
C LEU A 50 1.68 -8.14 -13.43
N SER A 51 2.06 -7.13 -12.65
CA SER A 51 3.25 -7.19 -11.78
C SER A 51 3.07 -8.21 -10.65
N ILE A 52 1.88 -8.29 -10.07
CA ILE A 52 1.54 -9.24 -9.00
C ILE A 52 1.47 -10.67 -9.53
N THR A 53 0.86 -10.90 -10.69
CA THR A 53 0.72 -12.25 -11.28
C THR A 53 1.95 -12.70 -12.04
N LYS A 54 2.90 -11.79 -12.32
CA LYS A 54 4.08 -12.02 -13.16
C LYS A 54 3.73 -12.48 -14.58
N GLU A 55 2.51 -12.19 -15.03
CA GLU A 55 2.08 -12.51 -16.39
C GLU A 55 2.88 -11.64 -17.38
N PRO A 56 3.47 -12.24 -18.43
CA PRO A 56 4.20 -11.47 -19.41
C PRO A 56 3.24 -10.55 -20.16
N ILE A 57 3.64 -9.30 -20.35
CA ILE A 57 2.91 -8.35 -21.18
C ILE A 57 3.14 -8.73 -22.65
N THR A 58 2.44 -9.76 -23.09
CA THR A 58 2.35 -10.09 -24.51
C THR A 58 1.18 -9.32 -25.09
N ALA A 59 1.37 -8.76 -26.28
CA ALA A 59 0.25 -8.27 -27.06
C ALA A 59 -0.75 -9.42 -27.20
N PHE A 60 -2.03 -9.16 -26.92
CA PHE A 60 -3.11 -10.13 -26.73
C PHE A 60 -3.16 -10.80 -25.36
N THR A 61 -3.46 -10.02 -24.32
CA THR A 61 -4.09 -10.59 -23.12
C THR A 61 -5.40 -11.25 -23.53
N SER A 62 -5.51 -12.52 -23.15
CA SER A 62 -6.62 -13.39 -23.44
C SER A 62 -7.84 -13.01 -22.59
N TRP A 63 -9.00 -13.55 -22.96
CA TRP A 63 -10.20 -13.49 -22.14
C TRP A 63 -9.98 -13.87 -20.68
N LYS A 64 -9.14 -14.88 -20.46
CA LYS A 64 -8.76 -15.39 -19.15
C LYS A 64 -8.10 -14.30 -18.29
N ASP A 65 -7.32 -13.41 -18.90
CA ASP A 65 -6.59 -12.36 -18.19
C ASP A 65 -7.51 -11.22 -17.78
N LEU A 66 -8.51 -10.87 -18.59
CA LEU A 66 -9.55 -9.91 -18.20
C LEU A 66 -10.42 -10.44 -17.07
N LYS A 67 -10.79 -11.72 -17.12
CA LYS A 67 -11.51 -12.39 -16.02
C LYS A 67 -10.69 -12.38 -14.72
N ALA A 68 -9.40 -12.70 -14.80
CA ALA A 68 -8.49 -12.63 -13.66
C ALA A 68 -8.26 -11.20 -13.17
N PHE A 69 -8.22 -10.21 -14.07
CA PHE A 69 -8.08 -8.80 -13.69
C PHE A 69 -9.31 -8.29 -12.92
N ARG A 70 -10.55 -8.63 -13.34
CA ARG A 70 -11.76 -8.35 -12.52
C ARG A 70 -11.69 -9.05 -11.16
N GLY A 71 -11.14 -10.26 -11.12
CA GLY A 71 -10.84 -10.97 -9.87
C GLY A 71 -9.88 -10.20 -8.96
N PHE A 72 -8.79 -9.66 -9.49
CA PHE A 72 -7.85 -8.81 -8.77
C PHE A 72 -8.51 -7.55 -8.18
N LEU A 73 -9.34 -6.85 -8.97
CA LEU A 73 -10.05 -5.66 -8.50
C LEU A 73 -10.94 -5.98 -7.29
N SER A 74 -11.55 -7.17 -7.28
CA SER A 74 -12.39 -7.60 -6.16
C SER A 74 -11.57 -8.12 -4.96
N VAL A 75 -10.54 -8.94 -5.19
CA VAL A 75 -9.79 -9.60 -4.10
C VAL A 75 -8.82 -8.64 -3.42
N GLU A 76 -7.98 -7.94 -4.19
CA GLU A 76 -6.90 -7.14 -3.61
C GLU A 76 -7.31 -5.69 -3.36
N MET A 77 -8.15 -5.13 -4.24
CA MET A 77 -8.58 -3.73 -4.14
C MET A 77 -9.96 -3.56 -3.47
N ASN A 78 -10.70 -4.65 -3.24
CA ASN A 78 -12.05 -4.64 -2.68
C ASN A 78 -13.00 -3.67 -3.41
N VAL A 79 -12.85 -3.56 -4.72
CA VAL A 79 -13.69 -2.73 -5.58
C VAL A 79 -15.02 -3.45 -5.81
N ASP A 80 -16.13 -2.72 -5.68
CA ASP A 80 -17.45 -3.27 -5.98
C ASP A 80 -17.61 -3.52 -7.48
N ASP A 81 -18.58 -4.36 -7.84
CA ASP A 81 -18.69 -4.83 -9.23
C ASP A 81 -19.04 -3.72 -10.23
N ASN A 82 -19.81 -2.71 -9.81
CA ASN A 82 -20.15 -1.59 -10.68
C ASN A 82 -18.92 -0.68 -10.90
N GLU A 83 -18.17 -0.38 -9.83
CA GLU A 83 -16.93 0.38 -9.95
C GLU A 83 -15.86 -0.39 -10.75
N ALA A 84 -15.77 -1.70 -10.56
CA ALA A 84 -14.85 -2.56 -11.31
C ALA A 84 -15.11 -2.43 -12.82
N TRP A 85 -16.38 -2.31 -13.24
CA TRP A 85 -16.72 -2.12 -14.64
C TRP A 85 -16.16 -0.84 -15.26
N HIS A 86 -16.18 0.25 -14.50
CA HIS A 86 -15.58 1.52 -14.93
C HIS A 86 -14.06 1.43 -15.13
N ILE A 87 -13.39 0.55 -14.36
CA ILE A 87 -11.96 0.28 -14.47
C ILE A 87 -11.65 -0.70 -15.61
N MET A 88 -12.50 -1.71 -15.83
CA MET A 88 -12.30 -2.74 -16.85
C MET A 88 -12.53 -2.22 -18.29
N ARG A 89 -13.50 -1.33 -18.48
CA ARG A 89 -13.93 -0.88 -19.81
C ARG A 89 -12.82 -0.23 -20.64
N PRO A 90 -12.00 0.71 -20.11
CA PRO A 90 -10.89 1.29 -20.86
C PRO A 90 -9.82 0.25 -21.25
N ILE A 91 -9.57 -0.72 -20.37
CA ILE A 91 -8.58 -1.78 -20.62
C ILE A 91 -9.05 -2.70 -21.72
N THR A 92 -10.32 -3.10 -21.68
CA THR A 92 -10.95 -3.90 -22.73
C THR A 92 -10.85 -3.19 -24.09
N ALA A 93 -11.26 -1.92 -24.16
CA ALA A 93 -11.16 -1.13 -25.40
C ALA A 93 -9.72 -1.01 -25.94
N ALA A 94 -8.73 -0.89 -25.06
CA ALA A 94 -7.33 -0.74 -25.47
C ALA A 94 -6.71 -2.07 -25.97
N LEU A 95 -7.14 -3.20 -25.42
CA LEU A 95 -6.58 -4.52 -25.71
C LEU A 95 -7.11 -5.13 -27.01
N PHE A 96 -8.38 -4.90 -27.34
CA PHE A 96 -8.97 -5.45 -28.56
C PHE A 96 -8.64 -4.57 -29.79
N PRO A 97 -8.49 -5.18 -30.98
CA PRO A 97 -8.18 -4.47 -32.22
C PRO A 97 -9.40 -3.78 -32.86
N SER A 98 -10.63 -4.22 -32.56
CA SER A 98 -11.87 -3.61 -33.07
C SER A 98 -12.88 -3.31 -31.95
N VAL A 99 -13.75 -2.33 -32.19
CA VAL A 99 -14.81 -1.91 -31.25
C VAL A 99 -15.83 -3.03 -31.01
N ASP A 100 -16.14 -3.82 -32.04
CA ASP A 100 -17.09 -4.93 -31.95
C ASP A 100 -16.54 -6.08 -31.10
N GLU A 101 -15.25 -6.40 -31.24
CA GLU A 101 -14.59 -7.40 -30.38
C GLU A 101 -14.47 -6.90 -28.95
N ALA A 102 -14.11 -5.62 -28.75
CA ALA A 102 -14.06 -5.01 -27.43
C ALA A 102 -15.44 -5.05 -26.74
N SER A 103 -16.52 -4.75 -27.49
CA SER A 103 -17.88 -4.74 -26.94
C SER A 103 -18.36 -6.16 -26.60
N LYS A 104 -18.12 -7.14 -27.47
CA LYS A 104 -18.46 -8.55 -27.18
C LYS A 104 -17.69 -9.09 -25.99
N GLY A 105 -16.39 -8.80 -25.89
CA GLY A 105 -15.58 -9.15 -24.72
C GLY A 105 -16.11 -8.46 -23.46
N ALA A 106 -16.52 -7.20 -23.58
CA ALA A 106 -17.10 -6.47 -22.47
C ALA A 106 -18.42 -7.13 -21.99
N ASP A 107 -19.36 -7.42 -22.90
CA ASP A 107 -20.65 -8.02 -22.55
C ASP A 107 -20.48 -9.38 -21.87
N GLN A 108 -19.61 -10.24 -22.40
CA GLN A 108 -19.28 -11.53 -21.79
C GLN A 108 -18.72 -11.38 -20.36
N LEU A 109 -18.09 -10.25 -20.05
CA LEU A 109 -17.32 -10.09 -18.81
C LEU A 109 -18.27 -9.59 -17.75
N CYS A 110 -19.20 -8.74 -18.16
CA CYS A 110 -20.32 -8.30 -17.36
C CYS A 110 -21.15 -9.50 -16.88
N ASP A 111 -21.41 -10.46 -17.76
CA ASP A 111 -22.24 -11.64 -17.47
C ASP A 111 -21.53 -12.71 -16.62
N GLU A 112 -20.19 -12.71 -16.56
CA GLU A 112 -19.44 -13.68 -15.77
C GLU A 112 -19.68 -13.45 -14.25
N PRO A 113 -19.99 -14.48 -13.46
CA PRO A 113 -20.09 -14.33 -12.01
C PRO A 113 -18.76 -13.90 -11.37
N VAL A 114 -18.80 -12.89 -10.49
CA VAL A 114 -17.60 -12.38 -9.77
C VAL A 114 -16.84 -13.49 -9.05
N ALA A 115 -17.54 -14.51 -8.52
CA ALA A 115 -16.91 -15.66 -7.87
C ALA A 115 -15.91 -16.37 -8.79
N HIS A 116 -16.27 -16.61 -10.05
CA HIS A 116 -15.37 -17.22 -11.02
C HIS A 116 -14.22 -16.30 -11.42
N CYS A 117 -14.43 -14.98 -11.43
CA CYS A 117 -13.35 -14.01 -11.62
C CYS A 117 -12.32 -14.09 -10.48
N LYS A 118 -12.78 -14.15 -9.22
CA LYS A 118 -11.93 -14.33 -8.04
C LYS A 118 -11.12 -15.62 -8.12
N GLU A 119 -11.77 -16.74 -8.44
CA GLU A 119 -11.10 -18.03 -8.62
C GLU A 119 -10.03 -17.97 -9.72
N SER A 120 -10.33 -17.31 -10.84
CA SER A 120 -9.39 -17.14 -11.94
C SER A 120 -8.16 -16.34 -11.53
N TYR A 121 -8.32 -15.30 -10.70
CA TYR A 121 -7.21 -14.53 -10.14
C TYR A 121 -6.35 -15.37 -9.19
N VAL A 122 -6.98 -16.07 -8.24
CA VAL A 122 -6.27 -16.89 -7.25
C VAL A 122 -5.48 -18.01 -7.93
N ALA A 123 -6.02 -18.59 -9.01
CA ALA A 123 -5.34 -19.63 -9.79
C ALA A 123 -4.02 -19.17 -10.42
N LEU A 124 -3.80 -17.86 -10.60
CA LEU A 124 -2.53 -17.31 -11.09
C LEU A 124 -1.44 -17.24 -10.01
N SER A 125 -1.72 -17.66 -8.78
CA SER A 125 -0.76 -17.67 -7.66
C SER A 125 -0.11 -16.29 -7.44
N PRO A 126 -0.90 -15.26 -7.11
CA PRO A 126 -0.41 -13.89 -7.02
C PRO A 126 0.76 -13.75 -6.04
N CYS A 127 1.74 -12.92 -6.40
CA CYS A 127 2.95 -12.71 -5.63
C CYS A 127 2.67 -11.92 -4.35
N LYS A 128 2.58 -12.64 -3.22
CA LYS A 128 2.33 -12.04 -1.89
C LYS A 128 3.27 -10.88 -1.57
N ARG A 129 4.57 -11.03 -1.86
CA ARG A 129 5.57 -9.98 -1.62
C ARG A 129 5.24 -8.69 -2.38
N THR A 130 4.83 -8.79 -3.63
CA THR A 130 4.49 -7.62 -4.46
C THR A 130 3.20 -6.95 -3.97
N ILE A 131 2.22 -7.74 -3.51
CA ILE A 131 1.03 -7.22 -2.82
C ILE A 131 1.43 -6.43 -1.57
N GLU A 132 2.30 -7.00 -0.73
CA GLU A 132 2.80 -6.36 0.49
C GLU A 132 3.59 -5.07 0.19
N GLU A 133 4.38 -5.04 -0.89
CA GLU A 133 5.10 -3.84 -1.37
C GLU A 133 4.12 -2.71 -1.73
N TYR A 134 3.03 -3.00 -2.46
CA TYR A 134 1.99 -2.00 -2.73
C TYR A 134 1.29 -1.51 -1.46
N GLN A 135 0.96 -2.42 -0.54
CA GLN A 135 0.32 -2.06 0.74
C GLN A 135 1.24 -1.24 1.66
N SER A 136 2.55 -1.29 1.42
CA SER A 136 3.58 -0.56 2.17
C SER A 136 3.81 0.87 1.64
N MET A 137 3.03 1.31 0.66
CA MET A 137 3.10 2.68 0.13
C MET A 137 2.15 3.62 0.87
N PHE A 138 2.66 4.82 1.20
CA PHE A 138 1.94 5.85 1.93
C PHE A 138 2.04 7.20 1.23
N GLU A 139 0.95 7.97 1.31
CA GLU A 139 0.96 9.39 1.00
C GLU A 139 1.72 10.15 2.10
N CYS A 140 2.34 11.25 1.72
CA CYS A 140 2.91 12.23 2.65
C CYS A 140 2.36 13.63 2.39
N GLN A 141 2.85 14.63 3.11
CA GLN A 141 2.44 16.02 2.92
C GLN A 141 2.73 16.53 1.49
N ASP A 142 3.81 16.04 0.88
CA ASP A 142 4.23 16.46 -0.44
C ASP A 142 3.42 15.72 -1.53
N PRO A 143 2.71 16.46 -2.40
CA PRO A 143 1.74 15.87 -3.30
C PRO A 143 2.43 14.95 -4.32
N ASN A 144 1.85 13.75 -4.47
CA ASN A 144 2.29 12.72 -5.41
C ASN A 144 3.69 12.14 -5.14
N ILE A 145 4.23 12.31 -3.93
CA ILE A 145 5.42 11.59 -3.48
C ILE A 145 4.97 10.40 -2.63
N GLY A 146 5.41 9.20 -3.02
CA GLY A 146 5.12 7.96 -2.31
C GLY A 146 6.23 7.62 -1.33
N ILE A 147 5.86 7.27 -0.11
CA ILE A 147 6.78 6.82 0.92
C ILE A 147 6.58 5.33 1.14
N HIS A 148 7.67 4.56 1.10
CA HIS A 148 7.64 3.14 1.39
C HIS A 148 7.98 2.89 2.86
N VAL A 149 7.10 2.18 3.58
CA VAL A 149 7.33 1.75 4.97
C VAL A 149 7.15 0.25 5.07
N ASP A 150 8.24 -0.47 5.34
CA ASP A 150 8.24 -1.93 5.41
C ASP A 150 7.59 -2.46 6.70
N PHE A 151 6.54 -3.27 6.55
CA PHE A 151 5.85 -3.94 7.66
C PHE A 151 6.34 -5.37 7.91
N GLY A 152 7.36 -5.88 7.21
CA GLY A 152 7.75 -7.29 7.23
C GLY A 152 7.94 -7.87 8.64
N GLN A 153 8.61 -7.15 9.54
CA GLN A 153 8.79 -7.61 10.93
C GLN A 153 7.50 -7.55 11.76
N LEU A 154 6.64 -6.56 11.51
CA LEU A 154 5.35 -6.43 12.18
C LEU A 154 4.35 -7.50 11.72
N ARG A 155 4.33 -7.83 10.43
CA ARG A 155 3.48 -8.88 9.86
C ARG A 155 3.79 -10.27 10.41
N ALA A 156 5.00 -10.48 10.94
CA ALA A 156 5.35 -11.72 11.65
C ALA A 156 4.78 -11.80 13.07
N LEU A 157 4.37 -10.66 13.65
CA LEU A 157 3.87 -10.55 15.03
C LEU A 157 2.36 -10.26 15.12
N LEU A 158 1.77 -9.74 14.04
CA LEU A 158 0.40 -9.23 14.00
C LEU A 158 -0.44 -9.93 12.93
N GLY A 159 -1.75 -10.04 13.19
CA GLY A 159 -2.72 -10.45 12.18
C GLY A 159 -3.02 -9.33 11.18
N GLU A 160 -3.66 -9.67 10.06
CA GLU A 160 -3.99 -8.69 8.99
C GLU A 160 -4.92 -7.57 9.47
N ASP A 161 -5.83 -7.84 10.41
CA ASP A 161 -6.72 -6.82 10.99
C ASP A 161 -5.92 -5.77 11.79
N ASP A 162 -4.96 -6.22 12.58
CA ASP A 162 -4.07 -5.34 13.35
C ASP A 162 -3.14 -4.54 12.43
N ILE A 163 -2.60 -5.18 11.39
CA ILE A 163 -1.80 -4.49 10.36
C ILE A 163 -2.62 -3.43 9.64
N SER A 164 -3.87 -3.73 9.29
CA SER A 164 -4.77 -2.78 8.64
C SER A 164 -5.07 -1.60 9.56
N TYR A 165 -5.41 -1.85 10.83
CA TYR A 165 -5.61 -0.80 11.84
C TYR A 165 -4.36 0.08 12.01
N PHE A 166 -3.18 -0.53 12.16
CA PHE A 166 -1.94 0.22 12.31
C PHE A 166 -1.59 1.03 11.06
N SER A 167 -1.81 0.46 9.87
CA SER A 167 -1.59 1.14 8.58
C SER A 167 -2.45 2.40 8.45
N GLU A 168 -3.71 2.36 8.88
CA GLU A 168 -4.60 3.53 8.86
C GLU A 168 -4.10 4.65 9.78
N LEU A 169 -3.67 4.31 11.00
CA LEU A 169 -3.09 5.27 11.93
C LEU A 169 -1.81 5.89 11.38
N LEU A 170 -0.95 5.07 10.79
CA LEU A 170 0.30 5.50 10.17
C LEU A 170 0.04 6.43 8.98
N ALA A 171 -0.89 6.06 8.09
CA ALA A 171 -1.27 6.87 6.94
C ALA A 171 -1.75 8.27 7.37
N LYS A 172 -2.56 8.34 8.43
CA LYS A 172 -3.04 9.62 8.98
C LYS A 172 -1.89 10.50 9.48
N HIS A 173 -0.89 9.90 10.14
CA HIS A 173 0.28 10.62 10.63
C HIS A 173 1.17 11.11 9.47
N LEU A 174 1.53 10.21 8.55
CA LEU A 174 2.46 10.49 7.45
C LEU A 174 1.91 11.52 6.46
N ARG A 175 0.59 11.57 6.24
CA ARG A 175 -0.06 12.59 5.37
C ARG A 175 0.24 14.03 5.79
N THR A 176 0.60 14.26 7.04
CA THR A 176 0.96 15.60 7.57
C THR A 176 2.47 15.81 7.71
N THR A 177 3.28 14.84 7.29
CA THR A 177 4.73 14.83 7.41
C THR A 177 5.38 15.02 6.04
N SER A 178 6.36 15.92 5.93
CA SER A 178 7.12 16.09 4.69
C SER A 178 7.89 14.83 4.30
N HIS A 179 8.02 14.58 2.99
CA HIS A 179 8.73 13.44 2.42
C HIS A 179 10.17 13.29 2.93
N VAL A 180 10.83 14.41 3.29
CA VAL A 180 12.19 14.42 3.85
C VAL A 180 12.30 13.57 5.11
N TYR A 181 11.24 13.54 5.93
CA TYR A 181 11.23 12.84 7.21
C TYR A 181 10.30 11.63 7.25
N ALA A 182 9.27 11.61 6.39
CA ALA A 182 8.19 10.63 6.45
C ALA A 182 8.67 9.17 6.42
N GLN A 183 9.65 8.83 5.57
CA GLN A 183 10.18 7.47 5.51
C GLN A 183 10.90 7.06 6.79
N GLY A 184 11.77 7.94 7.31
CA GLY A 184 12.48 7.71 8.57
C GLY A 184 11.52 7.59 9.74
N PHE A 185 10.55 8.49 9.85
CA PHE A 185 9.54 8.47 10.91
C PHE A 185 8.65 7.23 10.82
N GLY A 186 8.18 6.87 9.63
CA GLY A 186 7.42 5.63 9.43
C GLY A 186 8.20 4.39 9.88
N SER A 187 9.49 4.32 9.55
CA SER A 187 10.37 3.22 9.95
C SER A 187 10.59 3.19 11.47
N CYS A 188 10.81 4.34 12.11
CA CYS A 188 10.94 4.47 13.57
C CYS A 188 9.63 4.07 14.28
N ILE A 189 8.47 4.52 13.80
CA ILE A 189 7.17 4.16 14.35
C ILE A 189 6.95 2.65 14.25
N CYS A 190 7.31 2.02 13.12
CA CYS A 190 7.23 0.57 12.98
C CYS A 190 8.13 -0.16 13.99
N GLY A 191 9.37 0.29 14.17
CA GLY A 191 10.30 -0.30 15.15
C GLY A 191 9.83 -0.16 16.59
N ILE A 192 9.26 0.98 16.97
CA ILE A 192 8.70 1.18 18.31
C ILE A 192 7.45 0.30 18.49
N MET A 193 6.57 0.23 17.49
CA MET A 193 5.39 -0.64 17.54
C MET A 193 5.79 -2.11 17.66
N GLN A 194 6.84 -2.55 16.97
CA GLN A 194 7.35 -3.90 17.07
C GLN A 194 7.81 -4.22 18.49
N GLY A 195 8.55 -3.30 19.14
CA GLY A 195 8.92 -3.47 20.55
C GLY A 195 7.69 -3.56 21.47
N LEU A 196 6.69 -2.73 21.22
CA LEU A 196 5.46 -2.69 22.02
C LEU A 196 4.67 -4.01 21.92
N VAL A 197 4.52 -4.53 20.71
CA VAL A 197 3.84 -5.81 20.43
C VAL A 197 4.63 -6.98 21.00
N TYR A 198 5.96 -6.97 20.87
CA TYR A 198 6.84 -8.01 21.42
C TYR A 198 6.69 -8.14 22.94
N GLU A 199 6.58 -7.03 23.67
CA GLU A 199 6.38 -7.02 25.12
C GLU A 199 4.94 -7.35 25.55
N ASN A 200 4.00 -7.44 24.59
CA ASN A 200 2.58 -7.67 24.85
C ASN A 200 1.97 -8.66 23.83
N PRO A 201 2.49 -9.90 23.74
CA PRO A 201 2.06 -10.83 22.71
C PRO A 201 0.58 -11.21 22.85
N GLY A 202 -0.09 -11.40 21.72
CA GLY A 202 -1.47 -11.91 21.65
C GLY A 202 -2.56 -10.89 22.01
N LYS A 203 -2.22 -9.62 22.26
CA LYS A 203 -3.21 -8.56 22.45
C LYS A 203 -3.56 -7.90 21.10
N PRO A 204 -4.86 -7.77 20.76
CA PRO A 204 -5.28 -6.97 19.61
C PRO A 204 -4.78 -5.52 19.73
N LEU A 205 -4.26 -4.94 18.64
CA LEU A 205 -3.70 -3.59 18.65
C LEU A 205 -4.68 -2.50 19.11
N PRO A 206 -5.98 -2.50 18.73
CA PRO A 206 -6.92 -1.49 19.21
C PRO A 206 -7.09 -1.45 20.75
N GLU A 207 -6.78 -2.57 21.41
CA GLU A 207 -6.88 -2.75 22.86
C GLU A 207 -5.52 -2.64 23.57
N LEU A 208 -4.42 -2.60 22.81
CA LEU A 208 -3.08 -2.53 23.36
C LEU A 208 -2.82 -1.16 23.98
N ARG A 209 -2.97 -1.09 25.31
CA ARG A 209 -2.74 0.14 26.08
C ARG A 209 -1.85 -0.15 27.27
N LEU A 210 -0.76 0.60 27.40
CA LEU A 210 0.08 0.56 28.59
C LEU A 210 -0.44 1.54 29.64
N ASP A 211 -0.51 1.06 30.89
CA ASP A 211 -0.66 1.94 32.04
C ASP A 211 0.57 2.87 32.20
N LYS A 212 0.51 3.78 33.16
CA LYS A 212 1.54 4.82 33.35
C LYS A 212 2.92 4.23 33.70
N GLU A 213 2.98 3.24 34.57
CA GLU A 213 4.26 2.67 35.01
C GLU A 213 4.90 1.86 33.89
N ARG A 214 4.11 1.05 33.19
CA ARG A 214 4.56 0.30 32.02
C ARG A 214 4.96 1.22 30.88
N THR A 215 4.22 2.31 30.65
CA THR A 215 4.58 3.33 29.66
C THR A 215 5.94 3.94 29.99
N LYS A 216 6.16 4.36 31.24
CA LYS A 216 7.43 4.96 31.67
C LYS A 216 8.62 4.00 31.47
N ALA A 217 8.44 2.73 31.82
CA ALA A 217 9.46 1.70 31.61
C ALA A 217 9.76 1.51 30.11
N PHE A 218 8.73 1.34 29.29
CA PHE A 218 8.84 1.16 27.84
C PHE A 218 9.53 2.34 27.15
N VAL A 219 9.06 3.58 27.42
CA VAL A 219 9.64 4.80 26.84
C VAL A 219 11.12 4.94 27.21
N ARG A 220 11.48 4.66 28.46
CA ARG A 220 12.88 4.70 28.90
C ARG A 220 13.74 3.69 28.13
N GLN A 221 13.22 2.50 27.88
CA GLN A 221 13.92 1.47 27.09
C GLN A 221 14.11 1.92 25.64
N VAL A 222 13.06 2.42 24.99
CA VAL A 222 13.10 2.92 23.61
C VAL A 222 14.10 4.07 23.48
N GLU A 223 14.06 5.05 24.38
CA GLU A 223 15.01 6.17 24.39
C GLU A 223 16.47 5.72 24.54
N ASN A 224 16.74 4.78 25.45
CA ASN A 224 18.08 4.24 25.65
C ASN A 224 18.56 3.46 24.42
N GLN A 225 17.68 2.69 23.79
CA GLN A 225 18.01 1.96 22.57
C GLN A 225 18.31 2.92 21.41
N ALA A 226 17.53 3.99 21.26
CA ALA A 226 17.75 5.02 20.25
C ALA A 226 19.12 5.69 20.38
N VAL A 227 19.53 6.07 21.60
CA VAL A 227 20.86 6.63 21.86
C VAL A 227 21.95 5.60 21.53
N ASN A 228 21.80 4.38 22.02
CA ASN A 228 22.80 3.32 21.82
C ASN A 228 22.99 2.96 20.33
N GLN A 229 21.92 2.97 19.53
CA GLN A 229 22.01 2.68 18.09
C GLN A 229 22.81 3.76 17.36
N VAL A 230 22.56 5.04 17.66
CA VAL A 230 23.28 6.16 17.03
C VAL A 230 24.76 6.15 17.41
N LEU A 231 25.08 5.93 18.69
CA LEU A 231 26.46 5.80 19.15
C LEU A 231 27.18 4.61 18.50
N LYS A 232 26.52 3.45 18.38
CA LYS A 232 27.08 2.27 17.71
C LYS A 232 27.32 2.47 16.21
N ALA A 233 26.56 3.35 15.58
CA ALA A 233 26.76 3.74 14.19
C ALA A 233 27.92 4.75 14.01
N GLY A 234 28.59 5.18 15.09
CA GLY A 234 29.77 6.04 15.05
C GLY A 234 29.48 7.54 15.09
N TYR A 235 28.23 7.93 15.35
CA TYR A 235 27.85 9.33 15.51
C TYR A 235 28.23 9.88 16.89
N SER A 236 28.22 11.21 17.02
CA SER A 236 28.58 11.89 18.26
C SER A 236 27.53 11.71 19.36
N ILE A 237 27.92 12.04 20.60
CA ILE A 237 27.02 12.01 21.75
C ILE A 237 25.88 13.01 21.54
N GLU A 238 26.17 14.20 21.05
CA GLU A 238 25.19 15.25 20.77
C GLU A 238 24.13 14.74 19.78
N GLN A 239 24.56 14.13 18.67
CA GLN A 239 23.66 13.56 17.67
C GLN A 239 22.79 12.43 18.25
N ALA A 240 23.33 11.62 19.16
CA ALA A 240 22.55 10.57 19.82
C ALA A 240 21.44 11.13 20.73
N PHE A 241 21.72 12.23 21.44
CA PHE A 241 20.71 12.90 22.25
C PHE A 241 19.70 13.70 21.41
N GLU A 242 20.11 14.32 20.31
CA GLU A 242 19.18 14.93 19.34
C GLU A 242 18.20 13.89 18.79
N ASN A 243 18.71 12.71 18.39
CA ASN A 243 17.86 11.60 17.95
C ASN A 243 16.88 11.14 19.04
N ARG A 244 17.30 11.12 20.31
CA ARG A 244 16.40 10.79 21.44
C ARG A 244 15.23 11.77 21.53
N GLU A 245 15.45 13.06 21.34
CA GLU A 245 14.37 14.05 21.36
C GLU A 245 13.40 13.86 20.19
N VAL A 246 13.91 13.49 19.00
CA VAL A 246 13.06 13.12 17.85
C VAL A 246 12.18 11.90 18.20
N ILE A 247 12.76 10.87 18.81
CA ILE A 247 12.02 9.68 19.24
C ILE A 247 10.95 10.02 20.30
N ARG A 248 11.25 10.91 21.25
CA ARG A 248 10.25 11.39 22.22
C ARG A 248 9.09 12.10 21.56
N ASP A 249 9.38 12.95 20.57
CA ASP A 249 8.35 13.66 19.83
C ASP A 249 7.46 12.68 19.05
N LEU A 250 8.04 11.64 18.43
CA LEU A 250 7.27 10.56 17.77
C LEU A 250 6.41 9.76 18.77
N ILE A 251 6.95 9.42 19.94
CA ILE A 251 6.19 8.76 21.02
C ILE A 251 4.98 9.60 21.41
N SER A 252 5.16 10.91 21.59
CA SER A 252 4.08 11.82 21.94
C SER A 252 3.06 11.95 20.82
N LYS A 253 3.50 12.31 19.61
CA LYS A 253 2.63 12.63 18.47
C LYS A 253 1.91 11.42 17.89
N PHE A 254 2.48 10.22 17.98
CA PHE A 254 1.89 9.01 17.44
C PHE A 254 1.33 8.09 18.54
N PHE A 255 2.16 7.65 19.48
CA PHE A 255 1.78 6.58 20.40
C PHE A 255 0.85 7.04 21.53
N ILE A 256 1.10 8.23 22.10
CA ILE A 256 0.20 8.82 23.10
C ILE A 256 -1.09 9.30 22.43
N THR A 257 -1.00 10.00 21.29
CA THR A 257 -2.18 10.47 20.53
C THR A 257 -3.14 9.33 20.17
N ASN A 258 -2.60 8.17 19.76
CA ASN A 258 -3.42 7.01 19.39
C ASN A 258 -3.72 6.07 20.58
N GLY A 259 -3.35 6.46 21.81
CA GLY A 259 -3.76 5.76 23.03
C GLY A 259 -3.02 4.46 23.36
N PHE A 260 -1.95 4.13 22.62
CA PHE A 260 -1.08 2.98 22.93
C PHE A 260 -0.33 3.18 24.25
N LEU A 261 0.09 4.42 24.49
CA LEU A 261 0.89 4.82 25.65
C LEU A 261 0.15 5.90 26.45
N SER A 262 0.30 5.87 27.77
CA SER A 262 -0.27 6.88 28.65
C SER A 262 0.62 8.12 28.72
N ALA A 263 0.04 9.32 28.69
CA ALA A 263 0.81 10.53 28.96
C ALA A 263 1.43 10.46 30.36
N SER A 264 2.76 10.46 30.43
CA SER A 264 3.51 10.66 31.65
C SER A 264 3.38 12.13 32.04
N LYS A 265 2.55 12.41 33.05
CA LYS A 265 2.60 13.67 33.80
C LYS A 265 3.72 13.62 34.83
#